data_AF-A0A814YBN0-F1
#
_entry.id   AF-A0A814YBN0-F1
#
_cell.length_a   1.000
_cell.length_b   1.000
_cell.length_c   1.000
_cell.angle_alpha   90.00
_cell.angle_beta   90.00
_cell.angle_gamma   90.00
#
_symmetry.space_group_name_H-M   'P 1'
#
loop_
_entity.id
_entity.type
_entity.pdbx_description
1 polymer ?
#
loop_
_entity_poly.entity_id
_entity_poly.type
_entity_poly.pdbx_seq_one_letter_code
_entity_poly.pdbx_strand_id
1 'polypeptide(L)'
;MKRDYTVYPSMIGSESGIIWSYDNAQITSIFDDTHPLEVSTSKCNDQSICLWYVSPLWQFNDPIRTKYALLGEWGKWTAVSQQRFISITTNKEKTQATITLQGVASEIVPVVLFNSNLHSVTVNCSMSTENGQANVVVTPTSVICS
;
A
#
# COMPACT_ATOMS: atom_id res chain seq x y z
N MET A 1 18.34 -11.49 -6.03
CA MET A 1 17.77 -12.39 -7.05
C MET A 1 16.25 -12.25 -6.97
N LYS A 2 15.57 -11.87 -8.05
CA LYS A 2 14.11 -11.75 -8.09
C LYS A 2 13.51 -13.15 -8.07
N ARG A 3 12.48 -13.39 -7.27
CA ARG A 3 11.82 -14.69 -7.13
C ARG A 3 10.32 -14.47 -7.00
N ASP A 4 9.56 -15.47 -7.46
CA ASP A 4 8.13 -15.54 -7.28
C ASP A 4 7.84 -15.80 -5.80
N TYR A 5 6.78 -15.19 -5.28
CA TYR A 5 6.37 -15.35 -3.89
C TYR A 5 4.90 -14.99 -3.69
N THR A 6 4.37 -15.29 -2.49
CA THR A 6 2.96 -15.14 -2.16
C THR A 6 2.77 -14.12 -1.05
N VAL A 7 1.81 -13.20 -1.20
CA VAL A 7 1.42 -12.20 -0.20
C VAL A 7 0.07 -12.58 0.38
N TYR A 8 -0.04 -12.55 1.70
CA TYR A 8 -1.30 -12.74 2.43
C TYR A 8 -1.76 -11.41 3.04
N PRO A 9 -3.06 -11.15 3.20
CA PRO A 9 -3.51 -9.94 3.88
C PRO A 9 -2.95 -9.82 5.30
N SER A 10 -2.96 -10.95 6.04
CA SER A 10 -2.40 -11.04 7.39
C SER A 10 -0.92 -10.65 7.48
N MET A 11 -0.15 -10.86 6.40
CA MET A 11 1.26 -10.50 6.37
C MET A 11 1.47 -8.98 6.48
N ILE A 12 0.63 -8.18 5.83
CA ILE A 12 0.80 -6.72 5.78
C ILE A 12 -0.13 -5.99 6.76
N GLY A 13 -0.76 -6.73 7.68
CA GLY A 13 -1.74 -6.19 8.62
C GLY A 13 -2.97 -5.60 7.94
N SER A 14 -3.34 -6.13 6.76
CA SER A 14 -4.54 -5.69 6.02
C SER A 14 -5.73 -6.62 6.26
N GLU A 15 -6.94 -6.13 5.94
CA GLU A 15 -8.15 -6.95 5.94
C GLU A 15 -8.28 -7.75 4.64
N SER A 16 -9.09 -8.82 4.66
CA SER A 16 -9.49 -9.57 3.47
C SER A 16 -10.26 -8.70 2.50
N GLY A 17 -10.04 -8.91 1.21
CA GLY A 17 -10.65 -8.10 0.16
C GLY A 17 -10.67 -8.70 -1.25
N ILE A 18 -10.58 -7.83 -2.25
CA ILE A 18 -10.67 -8.09 -3.68
C ILE A 18 -9.49 -7.39 -4.33
N ILE A 19 -8.73 -8.10 -5.16
CA ILE A 19 -7.64 -7.57 -5.98
C ILE A 19 -8.07 -7.29 -7.42
N TRP A 20 -7.60 -6.19 -8.00
CA TRP A 20 -7.71 -5.90 -9.45
C TRP A 20 -6.40 -6.19 -10.16
N SER A 21 -6.45 -6.68 -11.39
CA SER A 21 -5.23 -6.88 -12.17
C SER A 21 -4.64 -5.56 -12.66
N TYR A 22 -3.34 -5.35 -12.49
CA TYR A 22 -2.67 -4.13 -12.94
C TYR A 22 -2.80 -3.93 -14.47
N ASP A 23 -2.81 -5.03 -15.21
CA ASP A 23 -2.93 -5.11 -16.67
C ASP A 23 -4.39 -5.17 -17.14
N ASN A 24 -5.33 -5.43 -16.23
CA ASN A 24 -6.75 -5.51 -16.53
C ASN A 24 -7.64 -5.19 -15.33
N ALA A 25 -8.08 -3.94 -15.27
CA ALA A 25 -9.00 -3.44 -14.23
C ALA A 25 -10.42 -4.05 -14.28
N GLN A 26 -10.74 -4.89 -15.28
CA GLN A 26 -12.01 -5.64 -15.32
C GLN A 26 -11.92 -7.00 -14.63
N ILE A 27 -10.71 -7.51 -14.41
CA ILE A 27 -10.50 -8.79 -13.76
C ILE A 27 -10.22 -8.54 -12.29
N THR A 28 -11.15 -9.01 -11.45
CA THR A 28 -11.01 -9.03 -10.00
C THR A 28 -10.79 -10.45 -9.48
N SER A 29 -10.12 -10.59 -8.35
CA SER A 29 -9.98 -11.85 -7.64
C SER A 29 -10.13 -11.61 -6.14
N ILE A 30 -10.58 -12.60 -5.38
CA ILE A 30 -10.63 -12.50 -3.92
C ILE A 30 -9.19 -12.49 -3.38
N PHE A 31 -8.94 -11.70 -2.35
CA PHE A 31 -7.69 -11.63 -1.63
C PHE A 31 -7.93 -11.80 -0.14
N ASP A 32 -7.78 -13.01 0.35
CA ASP A 32 -7.88 -13.34 1.77
C ASP A 32 -6.79 -14.38 2.11
N ASP A 33 -6.70 -14.82 3.37
CA ASP A 33 -5.68 -15.80 3.74
C ASP A 33 -5.84 -17.18 3.05
N THR A 34 -7.01 -17.46 2.44
CA THR A 34 -7.27 -18.66 1.62
C THR A 34 -7.07 -18.41 0.12
N HIS A 35 -7.06 -17.15 -0.31
CA HIS A 35 -6.83 -16.70 -1.68
C HIS A 35 -5.71 -15.65 -1.70
N PRO A 36 -4.46 -16.04 -1.41
CA PRO A 36 -3.38 -15.07 -1.35
C PRO A 36 -2.96 -14.60 -2.75
N LEU A 37 -2.23 -13.49 -2.81
CA LEU A 37 -1.75 -12.92 -4.05
C LEU A 37 -0.43 -13.57 -4.46
N GLU A 38 -0.38 -14.15 -5.67
CA GLU A 38 0.86 -14.61 -6.28
C GLU A 38 1.56 -13.48 -7.05
N VAL A 39 2.75 -13.12 -6.59
CA VAL A 39 3.63 -12.16 -7.24
C VAL A 39 4.64 -12.92 -8.08
N SER A 40 4.47 -12.89 -9.41
CA SER A 40 5.33 -13.61 -10.36
C SER A 40 6.25 -12.69 -11.16
N THR A 41 7.46 -13.18 -11.38
CA THR A 41 8.49 -12.50 -12.16
C THR A 41 8.26 -12.34 -13.65
N SER A 42 7.27 -13.06 -14.17
CA SER A 42 6.79 -12.88 -15.53
C SER A 42 5.82 -11.71 -15.68
N LYS A 43 5.13 -11.30 -14.60
CA LYS A 43 4.05 -10.30 -14.62
C LYS A 43 4.45 -8.96 -14.03
N CYS A 44 5.46 -8.96 -13.17
CA CYS A 44 5.95 -7.81 -12.42
C CYS A 44 7.32 -7.39 -12.91
N ASN A 45 7.65 -6.09 -12.89
CA ASN A 45 9.01 -5.62 -13.09
C ASN A 45 9.24 -4.23 -12.46
N ASP A 46 10.47 -3.75 -12.49
CA ASP A 46 10.85 -2.49 -11.83
C ASP A 46 10.23 -1.25 -12.50
N GLN A 47 9.59 -1.42 -13.67
CA GLN A 47 8.89 -0.39 -14.43
C GLN A 47 7.36 -0.54 -14.38
N SER A 48 6.84 -1.71 -14.00
CA SER A 48 5.41 -1.98 -13.84
C SER A 48 5.12 -2.47 -12.44
N ILE A 49 4.50 -1.63 -11.62
CA ILE A 49 4.04 -2.07 -10.30
C ILE A 49 3.07 -3.24 -10.49
N CYS A 50 3.29 -4.32 -9.73
CA CYS A 50 2.39 -5.47 -9.57
C CYS A 50 1.08 -5.08 -8.88
N LEU A 51 0.41 -4.01 -9.31
CA LEU A 51 -0.55 -3.34 -8.46
C LEU A 51 -1.88 -4.10 -8.46
N TRP A 52 -1.96 -5.10 -7.59
CA TRP A 52 -3.13 -5.87 -7.26
C TRP A 52 -3.82 -5.19 -6.08
N TYR A 53 -4.64 -4.20 -6.38
CA TYR A 53 -5.27 -3.33 -5.38
C TYR A 53 -6.23 -4.10 -4.47
N VAL A 54 -6.08 -4.15 -3.14
CA VAL A 54 -6.98 -4.93 -2.27
C VAL A 54 -8.19 -4.11 -1.78
N SER A 55 -9.41 -4.64 -1.87
CA SER A 55 -10.67 -4.03 -1.39
C SER A 55 -11.49 -4.96 -0.46
N PRO A 56 -11.88 -4.55 0.74
CA PRO A 56 -12.62 -3.32 0.89
C PRO A 56 -11.65 -2.19 1.09
N LEU A 57 -11.84 -1.16 0.28
CA LEU A 57 -11.13 0.08 0.48
C LEU A 57 -11.36 0.57 1.89
N TRP A 58 -10.28 0.90 2.58
CA TRP A 58 -10.41 1.56 3.87
C TRP A 58 -11.14 2.86 3.64
N GLN A 59 -12.29 2.96 4.31
CA GLN A 59 -13.18 4.08 4.17
C GLN A 59 -13.04 4.96 5.40
N PHE A 60 -12.82 6.24 5.15
CA PHE A 60 -12.90 7.25 6.18
C PHE A 60 -14.35 7.51 6.61
N ASN A 61 -14.51 8.11 7.79
CA ASN A 61 -15.80 8.50 8.33
C ASN A 61 -16.15 9.96 7.98
N ASP A 62 -15.94 10.33 6.72
CA ASP A 62 -16.29 11.63 6.16
C ASP A 62 -17.62 11.56 5.38
N PRO A 63 -18.31 12.69 5.14
CA PRO A 63 -19.63 12.70 4.50
C PRO A 63 -19.68 12.03 3.11
N ILE A 64 -18.58 12.11 2.35
CA ILE A 64 -18.47 11.53 1.00
C ILE A 64 -17.83 10.14 0.99
N ARG A 65 -17.53 9.58 2.18
CA ARG A 65 -17.00 8.21 2.35
C ARG A 65 -15.73 7.98 1.53
N THR A 66 -14.77 8.87 1.68
CA THR A 66 -13.49 8.80 0.98
C THR A 66 -12.80 7.47 1.25
N LYS A 67 -12.25 6.90 0.19
CA LYS A 67 -11.61 5.58 0.19
C LYS A 67 -10.13 5.72 -0.07
N TYR A 68 -9.30 4.90 0.57
CA TYR A 68 -7.88 4.84 0.26
C TYR A 68 -7.35 3.40 0.24
N ALA A 69 -6.30 3.19 -0.56
CA ALA A 69 -5.52 1.96 -0.55
C ALA A 69 -4.03 2.29 -0.64
N LEU A 70 -3.22 1.50 0.07
CA LEU A 70 -1.79 1.46 -0.12
C LEU A 70 -1.51 0.72 -1.43
N LEU A 71 -0.87 1.41 -2.37
CA LEU A 71 -0.50 0.81 -3.65
C LEU A 71 0.93 0.26 -3.63
N GLY A 72 1.82 0.83 -2.81
CA GLY A 72 3.13 0.26 -2.57
C GLY A 72 4.30 1.24 -2.62
N GLU A 73 5.49 0.75 -2.93
CA GLU A 73 6.72 1.53 -3.15
C GLU A 73 7.06 1.59 -4.65
N TRP A 74 7.32 2.79 -5.19
CA TRP A 74 7.73 2.97 -6.58
C TRP A 74 9.18 2.49 -6.81
N GLY A 75 9.48 2.01 -8.02
CA GLY A 75 10.82 1.53 -8.37
C GLY A 75 11.23 0.25 -7.65
N LYS A 76 10.27 -0.45 -7.02
CA LYS A 76 10.45 -1.78 -6.47
C LYS A 76 9.78 -2.82 -7.34
N TRP A 77 10.42 -3.98 -7.32
CA TRP A 77 9.91 -5.22 -7.89
C TRP A 77 8.51 -5.59 -7.38
N THR A 78 8.22 -5.22 -6.13
CA THR A 78 6.94 -5.49 -5.47
C THR A 78 6.39 -4.21 -4.88
N ALA A 79 5.08 -4.10 -4.94
CA ALA A 79 4.39 -2.94 -4.42
C ALA A 79 4.47 -2.92 -2.88
N VAL A 80 4.19 -4.03 -2.19
CA VAL A 80 4.15 -4.07 -0.71
C VAL A 80 5.03 -5.20 -0.17
N SER A 81 5.85 -4.89 0.83
CA SER A 81 6.71 -5.84 1.56
C SER A 81 6.55 -5.66 3.07
N GLN A 82 6.47 -6.74 3.84
CA GLN A 82 6.38 -6.69 5.31
C GLN A 82 7.61 -6.04 5.97
N GLN A 83 8.78 -6.17 5.34
CA GLN A 83 10.00 -5.54 5.85
C GLN A 83 9.94 -4.01 5.73
N ARG A 84 9.07 -3.51 4.83
CA ARG A 84 8.93 -2.10 4.51
C ARG A 84 7.69 -1.48 5.16
N PHE A 85 6.55 -2.17 5.15
CA PHE A 85 5.28 -1.68 5.68
C PHE A 85 4.91 -2.50 6.91
N ILE A 86 5.07 -1.92 8.10
CA ILE A 86 4.99 -2.66 9.36
C ILE A 86 3.62 -2.56 10.03
N SER A 87 2.85 -1.50 9.75
CA SER A 87 1.49 -1.35 10.27
C SER A 87 0.65 -0.37 9.45
N ILE A 88 -0.67 -0.56 9.48
CA ILE A 88 -1.68 0.37 8.97
C ILE A 88 -2.72 0.56 10.08
N THR A 89 -2.83 1.79 10.60
CA THR A 89 -3.78 2.12 11.66
C THR A 89 -4.75 3.19 11.18
N THR A 90 -6.05 2.88 11.18
CA THR A 90 -7.10 3.84 10.80
C THR A 90 -7.78 4.41 12.05
N ASN A 91 -7.64 5.72 12.26
CA ASN A 91 -8.41 6.46 13.25
C ASN A 91 -9.68 7.04 12.58
N LYS A 92 -10.82 6.39 12.83
CA LYS A 92 -12.12 6.80 12.26
C LYS A 92 -12.65 8.11 12.85
N GLU A 93 -12.30 8.44 14.10
CA GLU A 93 -12.73 9.70 14.74
C GLU A 93 -12.02 10.91 14.15
N LYS A 94 -10.72 10.76 13.84
CA LYS A 94 -9.89 11.79 13.20
C LYS A 94 -9.91 11.72 11.68
N THR A 95 -10.65 10.77 11.10
CA THR A 95 -10.76 10.60 9.64
C THR A 95 -9.37 10.51 9.00
N GLN A 96 -8.51 9.67 9.60
CA GLN A 96 -7.09 9.61 9.29
C GLN A 96 -6.61 8.16 9.33
N ALA A 97 -5.68 7.82 8.45
CA ALA A 97 -4.93 6.59 8.53
C ALA A 97 -3.43 6.87 8.60
N THR A 98 -2.72 6.05 9.37
CA THR A 98 -1.27 6.12 9.50
C THR A 98 -0.69 4.78 9.04
N ILE A 99 0.19 4.82 8.05
CA ILE A 99 0.94 3.68 7.55
C ILE A 99 2.37 3.85 8.01
N THR A 100 2.86 2.91 8.81
CA THR A 100 4.23 2.97 9.34
C THR A 100 5.16 2.19 8.42
N LEU A 101 6.27 2.82 8.06
CA LEU A 101 7.31 2.27 7.21
C LEU A 101 8.57 1.97 8.02
N GLN A 102 9.31 0.96 7.61
CA GLN A 102 10.64 0.64 8.12
C GLN A 102 11.63 0.55 6.96
N GLY A 103 12.82 1.09 7.15
CA GLY A 103 13.84 1.16 6.11
C GLY A 103 15.24 1.36 6.59
N VAL A 104 16.13 1.58 5.62
CA VAL A 104 17.49 2.03 5.90
C VAL A 104 17.43 3.48 6.37
N ALA A 105 18.16 3.80 7.43
CA ALA A 105 18.24 5.16 7.95
C ALA A 105 18.66 6.15 6.85
N SER A 106 17.97 7.29 6.74
CA SER A 106 18.16 8.31 5.70
C SER A 106 17.80 7.90 4.26
N GLU A 107 17.25 6.71 4.04
CA GLU A 107 16.70 6.33 2.73
C GLU A 107 15.46 7.18 2.41
N ILE A 108 15.26 7.52 1.13
CA ILE A 108 14.02 8.11 0.64
C ILE A 108 13.23 7.05 -0.12
N VAL A 109 12.01 6.80 0.35
CA VAL A 109 11.12 5.76 -0.15
C VAL A 109 9.91 6.41 -0.83
N PRO A 110 9.73 6.28 -2.15
CA PRO A 110 8.55 6.80 -2.84
C PRO A 110 7.35 5.88 -2.64
N VAL A 111 6.42 6.26 -1.76
CA VAL A 111 5.21 5.48 -1.48
C VAL A 111 4.05 5.94 -2.34
N VAL A 112 3.38 5.00 -2.99
CA VAL A 112 2.25 5.22 -3.88
C VAL A 112 0.97 4.79 -3.17
N LEU A 113 -0.04 5.65 -3.21
CA LEU A 113 -1.36 5.43 -2.61
C LEU A 113 -2.46 5.81 -3.59
N PHE A 114 -3.59 5.12 -3.48
CA PHE A 114 -4.84 5.57 -4.07
C PHE A 114 -5.64 6.27 -2.97
N ASN A 115 -6.22 7.40 -3.32
CA ASN A 115 -7.23 8.09 -2.55
C ASN A 115 -8.36 8.47 -3.52
N SER A 116 -9.62 8.18 -3.20
CA SER A 116 -10.72 8.38 -4.15
C SER A 116 -10.92 9.84 -4.57
N ASN A 117 -10.44 10.80 -3.78
CA ASN A 117 -10.51 12.23 -4.10
C ASN A 117 -9.24 12.75 -4.80
N LEU A 118 -8.07 12.21 -4.42
CA LEU A 118 -6.77 12.65 -4.95
C LEU A 118 -6.24 11.77 -6.09
N HIS A 119 -6.96 10.69 -6.40
CA HIS A 119 -6.55 9.60 -7.29
C HIS A 119 -5.25 8.94 -6.82
N SER A 120 -4.31 8.69 -7.73
CA SER A 120 -2.99 8.14 -7.40
C SER A 120 -2.08 9.26 -6.90
N VAL A 121 -1.54 9.10 -5.71
CA VAL A 121 -0.60 10.03 -5.07
C VAL A 121 0.70 9.30 -4.77
N THR A 122 1.83 9.92 -5.09
CA THR A 122 3.15 9.45 -4.68
C THR A 122 3.73 10.43 -3.66
N VAL A 123 4.16 9.91 -2.52
CA VAL A 123 4.79 10.68 -1.45
C VAL A 123 6.17 10.13 -1.14
N ASN A 124 7.17 11.01 -1.05
CA ASN A 124 8.53 10.62 -0.71
C ASN A 124 8.71 10.61 0.80
N CYS A 125 8.95 9.44 1.36
CA CYS A 125 9.17 9.23 2.78
C CYS A 125 10.66 9.18 3.09
N SER A 126 11.16 10.16 3.84
CA SER A 126 12.51 10.12 4.37
C SER A 126 12.51 9.30 5.65
N MET A 127 13.25 8.18 5.67
CA MET A 127 13.39 7.34 6.85
C MET A 127 14.20 8.09 7.91
N SER A 128 13.71 8.11 9.15
CA SER A 128 14.40 8.67 10.30
C SER A 128 15.82 8.10 10.44
N THR A 129 16.77 8.97 10.81
CA THR A 129 18.16 8.58 11.09
C THR A 129 18.30 7.72 12.34
N GLU A 130 17.35 7.82 13.29
CA GLU A 130 17.43 7.17 14.59
C GLU A 130 16.98 5.71 14.54
N ASN A 131 15.85 5.44 13.87
CA ASN A 131 15.21 4.13 13.87
C ASN A 131 14.86 3.63 12.46
N GLY A 132 15.15 4.38 11.40
CA GLY A 132 14.83 4.01 10.03
C GLY A 132 13.33 3.98 9.73
N GLN A 133 12.49 4.67 10.49
CA GLN A 133 11.04 4.68 10.27
C GLN A 133 10.54 6.00 9.69
N ALA A 134 9.39 5.93 9.01
CA ALA A 134 8.60 7.09 8.61
C ALA A 134 7.11 6.74 8.62
N ASN A 135 6.25 7.74 8.70
CA ASN A 135 4.81 7.56 8.71
C ASN A 135 4.16 8.24 7.51
N VAL A 136 3.41 7.48 6.71
CA VAL A 136 2.49 8.06 5.74
C VAL A 136 1.17 8.32 6.44
N VAL A 137 0.76 9.58 6.45
CA VAL A 137 -0.52 10.02 6.99
C VAL A 137 -1.46 10.30 5.83
N VAL A 138 -2.57 9.57 5.81
CA VAL A 138 -3.62 9.66 4.79
C VAL A 138 -4.86 10.28 5.41
N THR A 139 -5.40 11.30 4.77
CA THR A 139 -6.69 11.92 5.08
C THR A 139 -7.54 12.00 3.81
N PRO A 140 -8.81 12.42 3.86
CA PRO A 140 -9.62 12.59 2.67
C PRO A 140 -9.05 13.58 1.64
N THR A 141 -8.23 14.53 2.08
CA THR A 141 -7.76 15.65 1.25
C THR A 141 -6.24 15.74 1.16
N SER A 142 -5.49 14.91 1.89
CA SER A 142 -4.03 14.92 1.85
C SER A 142 -3.43 13.52 2.04
N VAL A 143 -2.25 13.35 1.46
CA VAL A 143 -1.34 12.24 1.72
C VAL A 143 0.03 12.85 1.94
N ILE A 144 0.57 12.70 3.13
CA ILE A 144 1.87 13.27 3.52
C ILE A 144 2.73 12.21 4.16
N CYS A 145 4.04 12.40 4.13
CA CYS A 145 4.97 11.58 4.90
C CYS A 145 5.66 12.44 5.95
N SER A 146 5.73 11.91 7.17
CA SER A 146 6.25 12.55 8.38
C SER A 146 7.19 11.63 9.14
#